data_AF-A0A2D4PCC1-F1
#
_entry.id   AF-A0A2D4PCC1-F1
#
_cell.length_a   1.000
_cell.length_b   1.000
_cell.length_c   1.000
_cell.angle_alpha   90.00
_cell.angle_beta   90.00
_cell.angle_gamma   90.00
#
_symmetry.space_group_name_H-M   'P 1'
#
loop_
_entity.id
_entity.type
_entity.pdbx_description
1 polymer ?
#
loop_
_entity_poly.entity_id
_entity_poly.type
_entity_poly.pdbx_seq_one_letter_code
_entity_poly.pdbx_strand_id
1 'polypeptide(L)'
;AEGLRLVTVVLCCPFTSKMQAMEDQFWTCVYRLHHALLDQAVFPGGGAVELLCLSFLEKLEEAIPNSTGHFHVASSWFANSSEQYKSLVLSVLASGWRQYLFAVMGNAAKCTSEFETHTVIQQHLRRAAMHASPSAYILEEFSKGKIGVSIEHSATGGKALKVYDNITAKLEAWRRALELVLLVLQTDAEIITGPKKDELLKSQDSCDFLFL
;
A
#
# COMPACT_ATOMS: atom_id res chain seq x y z
N ALA A 1 -3.95 43.59 6.13
CA ALA A 1 -3.58 42.40 6.92
C ALA A 1 -4.68 41.37 6.71
N GLU A 2 -4.42 40.33 5.91
CA GLU A 2 -5.36 39.22 5.79
C GLU A 2 -5.28 38.43 7.10
N GLY A 3 -6.33 38.57 7.93
CA GLY A 3 -6.43 37.82 9.18
C GLY A 3 -6.51 36.32 8.88
N LEU A 4 -5.76 35.52 9.62
CA LEU A 4 -5.87 34.07 9.58
C LEU A 4 -7.33 33.69 9.87
N ARG A 5 -8.01 33.08 8.89
CA ARG A 5 -9.38 32.54 9.07
C ARG A 5 -9.30 31.29 9.94
N LEU A 6 -9.29 31.50 11.26
CA LEU A 6 -9.40 30.43 12.24
C LEU A 6 -10.84 29.91 12.24
N VAL A 7 -11.01 28.61 12.01
CA VAL A 7 -12.30 27.92 12.10
C VAL A 7 -12.26 26.97 13.27
N THR A 8 -13.28 27.02 14.14
CA THR A 8 -13.44 26.08 15.25
C THR A 8 -14.51 25.06 14.88
N VAL A 9 -14.20 23.77 15.05
CA VAL A 9 -15.16 22.68 14.88
C VAL A 9 -15.55 22.14 16.25
N VAL A 10 -16.84 22.06 16.52
CA VAL A 10 -17.39 21.52 17.77
C VAL A 10 -17.86 20.09 17.49
N LEU A 11 -17.17 19.11 18.08
CA LEU A 11 -17.54 17.69 17.98
C LEU A 11 -18.48 17.33 19.15
N CYS A 12 -19.65 16.81 18.81
CA CYS A 12 -20.64 16.38 19.80
C CYS A 12 -20.82 14.87 19.73
N CYS A 13 -20.51 14.16 20.81
CA CYS A 13 -20.72 12.72 20.91
C CYS A 13 -21.49 12.38 22.20
N PRO A 14 -22.61 11.62 22.12
CA PRO A 14 -23.36 11.22 23.31
C PRO A 14 -22.63 10.16 24.17
N PHE A 15 -21.58 9.54 23.64
CA PHE A 15 -20.78 8.53 24.34
C PHE A 15 -19.33 9.00 24.44
N THR A 16 -18.86 9.27 25.65
CA THR A 16 -17.48 9.73 25.89
C THR A 16 -16.44 8.73 25.37
N SER A 17 -16.74 7.43 25.43
CA SER A 17 -15.87 6.36 24.90
C SER A 17 -15.62 6.43 23.39
N LYS A 18 -16.47 7.12 22.62
CA LYS A 18 -16.30 7.33 21.18
C LYS A 18 -15.73 8.71 20.83
N MET A 19 -15.59 9.60 21.80
CA MET A 19 -15.16 10.98 21.55
C MET A 19 -13.76 11.02 20.94
N GLN A 20 -12.80 10.27 21.51
CA GLN A 20 -11.43 10.21 20.98
C GLN A 20 -11.39 9.70 19.53
N ALA A 21 -12.08 8.59 19.25
CA ALA A 21 -12.12 8.03 17.90
C ALA A 21 -12.77 9.01 16.89
N MET A 22 -13.78 9.77 17.32
CA MET A 22 -14.41 10.80 16.49
C MET A 22 -13.44 11.95 16.18
N GLU A 23 -12.69 12.39 17.18
CA GLU A 23 -11.65 13.42 17.02
C GLU A 23 -10.53 12.94 16.09
N ASP A 24 -10.01 11.73 16.29
CA ASP A 24 -8.97 11.15 15.45
C ASP A 24 -9.42 11.01 13.99
N GLN A 25 -10.68 10.60 13.76
CA GLN A 25 -11.27 10.54 12.42
C GLN A 25 -11.42 11.92 11.79
N PHE A 26 -11.86 12.91 12.57
CA PHE A 26 -11.94 14.29 12.10
C PHE A 26 -10.56 14.80 11.65
N TRP A 27 -9.54 14.64 12.49
CA TRP A 27 -8.18 15.07 12.15
C TRP A 27 -7.61 14.31 10.96
N THR A 28 -7.87 12.99 10.87
CA THR A 28 -7.48 12.19 9.70
C THR A 28 -8.10 12.74 8.42
N CYS A 29 -9.39 13.09 8.43
CA CYS A 29 -10.06 13.68 7.27
C CYS A 29 -9.49 15.06 6.90
N VAL A 30 -9.26 15.92 7.89
CA VAL A 30 -8.68 17.25 7.68
C VAL A 30 -7.27 17.14 7.09
N TYR A 31 -6.44 16.25 7.63
CA TYR A 31 -5.09 16.01 7.15
C TYR A 31 -5.08 15.48 5.71
N ARG A 32 -5.94 14.50 5.41
CA ARG A 32 -6.11 13.98 4.03
C ARG A 32 -6.57 15.07 3.07
N LEU A 33 -7.51 15.91 3.47
CA LEU A 33 -7.98 17.03 2.65
C LEU A 33 -6.86 18.05 2.41
N HIS A 34 -6.14 18.43 3.47
CA HIS A 34 -5.03 19.37 3.38
C HIS A 34 -3.97 18.89 2.38
N HIS A 35 -3.53 17.63 2.50
CA HIS A 35 -2.56 17.07 1.58
C HIS A 35 -3.08 16.89 0.16
N ALA A 36 -4.37 16.57 -0.03
CA ALA A 36 -4.95 16.52 -1.38
C ALA A 36 -4.94 17.89 -2.06
N LEU A 37 -5.16 18.97 -1.29
CA LEU A 37 -5.09 20.35 -1.78
C LEU A 37 -3.65 20.79 -2.03
N LEU A 38 -2.71 20.42 -1.16
CA LEU A 38 -1.28 20.71 -1.33
C LEU A 38 -0.70 20.01 -2.56
N ASP A 39 -0.95 18.70 -2.69
CA ASP A 39 -0.45 17.88 -3.79
C ASP A 39 -1.13 18.24 -5.13
N GLN A 40 -2.29 18.91 -5.08
CA GLN A 40 -3.18 19.23 -6.21
C GLN A 40 -3.59 18.02 -7.06
N ALA A 41 -3.38 16.82 -6.53
CA ALA A 41 -3.60 15.58 -7.23
C ALA A 41 -3.87 14.46 -6.22
N VAL A 42 -4.63 13.46 -6.69
CA VAL A 42 -5.02 12.29 -5.90
C VAL A 42 -4.92 11.04 -6.77
N PHE A 43 -4.70 9.91 -6.12
CA PHE A 43 -4.73 8.61 -6.76
C PHE A 43 -6.13 7.99 -6.73
N PRO A 44 -6.52 7.26 -7.78
CA PRO A 44 -7.65 6.34 -7.73
C PRO A 44 -7.49 5.34 -6.56
N GLY A 45 -8.44 5.36 -5.62
CA GLY A 45 -8.35 4.55 -4.41
C GLY A 45 -8.82 3.11 -4.59
N GLY A 46 -8.88 2.38 -3.46
CA GLY A 46 -9.50 1.05 -3.41
C GLY A 46 -8.73 -0.05 -4.16
N GLY A 47 -7.41 0.07 -4.30
CA GLY A 47 -6.58 -0.92 -5.00
C GLY A 47 -6.34 -0.62 -6.48
N ALA A 48 -6.90 0.47 -7.04
CA ALA A 48 -6.76 0.78 -8.46
C ALA A 48 -5.31 1.10 -8.86
N VAL A 49 -4.57 1.88 -8.06
CA VAL A 49 -3.15 2.15 -8.34
C VAL A 49 -2.27 0.93 -8.08
N GLU A 50 -2.61 0.11 -7.09
CA GLU A 50 -1.88 -1.12 -6.79
C GLU A 50 -2.00 -2.15 -7.92
N LEU A 51 -3.18 -2.22 -8.55
CA LEU A 51 -3.37 -2.99 -9.78
C LEU A 51 -2.53 -2.43 -10.94
N LEU A 52 -2.38 -1.11 -11.04
CA LEU A 52 -1.49 -0.47 -12.02
C LEU A 52 -0.03 -0.87 -11.77
N CYS A 53 0.43 -0.78 -10.52
CA CYS A 53 1.77 -1.23 -10.12
C CYS A 53 2.01 -2.70 -10.47
N LEU A 54 1.04 -3.57 -10.19
CA LEU A 54 1.11 -4.98 -10.54
C LEU A 54 1.25 -5.19 -12.05
N SER A 55 0.46 -4.47 -12.87
CA SER A 55 0.57 -4.55 -14.33
C SER A 55 1.95 -4.09 -14.86
N PHE A 56 2.60 -3.14 -14.19
CA PHE A 56 3.96 -2.73 -14.54
C PHE A 56 4.99 -3.78 -14.15
N LEU A 57 4.84 -4.42 -12.99
CA LEU A 57 5.77 -5.47 -12.56
C LEU A 57 5.73 -6.68 -13.49
N GLU A 58 4.54 -7.12 -13.93
CA GLU A 58 4.41 -8.23 -14.89
C GLU A 58 5.07 -7.89 -16.23
N LYS A 59 4.90 -6.65 -16.72
CA LYS A 59 5.59 -6.18 -17.94
C LYS A 59 7.11 -6.14 -17.79
N LEU A 60 7.60 -5.73 -16.62
CA LEU A 60 9.04 -5.71 -16.34
C LEU A 60 9.61 -7.12 -16.27
N GLU A 61 8.86 -8.07 -15.70
CA GLU A 61 9.23 -9.48 -15.65
C GLU A 61 9.30 -10.09 -17.06
N GLU A 62 8.30 -9.83 -17.92
CA GLU A 62 8.29 -10.28 -19.32
C GLU A 62 9.42 -9.69 -20.17
N ALA A 63 9.85 -8.47 -19.86
CA ALA A 63 10.93 -7.78 -20.57
C ALA A 63 12.33 -8.31 -20.21
N ILE A 64 12.48 -9.07 -19.12
CA ILE A 64 13.75 -9.69 -18.76
C ILE A 64 13.96 -10.88 -19.70
N PRO A 65 15.01 -10.87 -20.55
CA PRO A 65 15.29 -12.00 -21.41
C PRO A 65 15.55 -13.23 -20.53
N ASN A 66 14.80 -14.31 -20.76
CA ASN A 66 15.11 -15.64 -20.26
C ASN A 66 16.54 -15.98 -20.72
N SER A 67 17.54 -15.66 -19.90
CA SER A 67 18.95 -15.90 -20.22
C SER A 67 19.27 -17.37 -20.00
N THR A 68 18.62 -18.24 -20.76
CA THR A 68 19.15 -19.57 -21.08
C THR A 68 20.16 -19.40 -22.21
N GLY A 69 21.38 -18.97 -21.90
CA GLY A 69 22.47 -18.96 -22.87
C GLY A 69 23.62 -18.00 -22.58
N HIS A 70 24.79 -18.57 -22.37
CA HIS A 70 26.13 -17.98 -22.36
C HIS A 70 26.56 -17.12 -21.16
N PHE A 71 27.28 -17.79 -20.26
CA PHE A 71 28.27 -17.20 -19.35
C PHE A 71 29.35 -16.46 -20.15
N HIS A 72 29.25 -15.14 -20.26
CA HIS A 72 30.40 -14.30 -20.59
C HIS A 72 31.13 -13.91 -19.30
N VAL A 73 32.29 -14.54 -19.10
CA VAL A 73 33.22 -14.29 -17.99
C VAL A 73 33.94 -12.96 -18.25
N ALA A 74 33.29 -11.82 -18.00
CA ALA A 74 33.97 -10.51 -18.01
C ALA A 74 33.26 -9.36 -17.28
N SER A 75 32.10 -9.56 -16.63
CA SER A 75 31.43 -8.55 -15.81
C SER A 75 31.44 -8.97 -14.34
N SER A 76 31.60 -8.01 -13.44
CA SER A 76 31.68 -8.22 -11.98
C SER A 76 30.61 -9.23 -11.51
N TRP A 77 31.03 -10.26 -10.79
CA TRP A 77 30.18 -11.27 -10.14
C TRP A 77 28.85 -10.74 -9.54
N PHE A 78 28.86 -9.56 -8.91
CA PHE A 78 27.66 -8.90 -8.37
C PHE A 78 26.67 -8.39 -9.43
N ALA A 79 27.13 -7.91 -10.57
CA ALA A 79 26.24 -7.45 -11.65
C ALA A 79 25.55 -8.64 -12.33
N ASN A 80 26.26 -9.77 -12.45
CA ASN A 80 25.72 -10.99 -13.05
C ASN A 80 24.73 -11.69 -12.13
N SER A 81 24.95 -11.69 -10.80
CA SER A 81 23.96 -12.21 -9.84
C SER A 81 22.74 -11.30 -9.72
N SER A 82 22.91 -9.98 -9.82
CA SER A 82 21.80 -9.02 -9.77
C SER A 82 20.78 -9.24 -10.90
N GLU A 83 21.22 -9.49 -12.14
CA GLU A 83 20.30 -9.77 -13.25
C GLU A 83 19.65 -11.16 -13.13
N GLN A 84 20.32 -12.13 -12.49
CA GLN A 84 19.78 -13.48 -12.26
C GLN A 84 18.62 -13.49 -11.25
N TYR A 85 18.71 -12.72 -10.17
CA TYR A 85 17.67 -12.68 -9.14
C TYR A 85 16.57 -11.64 -9.42
N LYS A 86 16.75 -10.78 -10.43
CA LYS A 86 15.81 -9.70 -10.74
C LYS A 86 14.40 -10.20 -11.04
N SER A 87 14.25 -11.22 -11.89
CA SER A 87 12.95 -11.83 -12.18
C SER A 87 12.33 -12.44 -10.92
N LEU A 88 13.13 -13.11 -10.08
CA LEU A 88 12.66 -13.65 -8.80
C LEU A 88 12.17 -12.54 -7.86
N VAL A 89 12.92 -11.45 -7.73
CA VAL A 89 12.53 -10.30 -6.87
C VAL A 89 11.26 -9.64 -7.39
N LEU A 90 11.15 -9.42 -8.71
CA LEU A 90 9.94 -8.84 -9.32
C LEU A 90 8.71 -9.74 -9.12
N SER A 91 8.84 -11.05 -9.30
CA SER A 91 7.74 -11.99 -9.10
C SER A 91 7.28 -12.06 -7.63
N VAL A 92 8.22 -12.00 -6.68
CA VAL A 92 7.91 -11.91 -5.24
C VAL A 92 7.23 -10.57 -4.91
N LEU A 93 7.71 -9.44 -5.42
CA LEU A 93 7.04 -8.14 -5.25
C LEU A 93 5.63 -8.16 -5.84
N ALA A 94 5.45 -8.71 -7.05
CA ALA A 94 4.15 -8.87 -7.69
C ALA A 94 3.20 -9.75 -6.85
N SER A 95 3.73 -10.80 -6.21
CA SER A 95 2.94 -11.62 -5.29
C SER A 95 2.43 -10.83 -4.07
N GLY A 96 3.25 -9.92 -3.52
CA GLY A 96 2.85 -9.06 -2.41
C GLY A 96 1.70 -8.11 -2.81
N TRP A 97 1.77 -7.52 -4.01
CA TRP A 97 0.66 -6.72 -4.53
C TRP A 97 -0.63 -7.54 -4.73
N ARG A 98 -0.52 -8.78 -5.23
CA ARG A 98 -1.69 -9.68 -5.35
C ARG A 98 -2.32 -9.98 -3.99
N GLN A 99 -1.51 -10.25 -2.95
CA GLN A 99 -2.00 -10.48 -1.59
C GLN A 99 -2.69 -9.24 -1.01
N TYR A 100 -2.12 -8.06 -1.22
CA TYR A 100 -2.75 -6.80 -0.81
C TYR A 100 -4.09 -6.59 -1.50
N LEU A 101 -4.16 -6.76 -2.83
CA LEU A 101 -5.40 -6.65 -3.60
C LEU A 101 -6.44 -7.67 -3.14
N PHE A 102 -6.02 -8.89 -2.82
CA PHE A 102 -6.89 -9.89 -2.22
C PHE A 102 -7.51 -9.42 -0.91
N ALA A 103 -6.69 -8.90 0.01
CA ALA A 103 -7.19 -8.37 1.28
C ALA A 103 -8.15 -7.18 1.09
N VAL A 104 -7.84 -6.25 0.17
CA VAL A 104 -8.70 -5.11 -0.15
C VAL A 104 -10.05 -5.56 -0.71
N MET A 105 -10.06 -6.51 -1.66
CA MET A 105 -11.27 -6.98 -2.31
C MET A 105 -12.13 -7.86 -1.41
N GLY A 106 -11.50 -8.69 -0.56
CA GLY A 106 -12.18 -9.50 0.45
C GLY A 106 -12.86 -8.64 1.52
N ASN A 107 -12.16 -7.64 2.06
CA ASN A 107 -12.71 -6.74 3.09
C ASN A 107 -13.78 -5.80 2.53
N ALA A 108 -13.75 -5.51 1.24
CA ALA A 108 -14.75 -4.70 0.55
C ALA A 108 -16.04 -5.46 0.18
N ALA A 109 -16.19 -6.72 0.62
CA ALA A 109 -17.34 -7.59 0.37
C ALA A 109 -17.66 -7.86 -1.11
N LYS A 110 -16.72 -7.62 -2.03
CA LYS A 110 -16.91 -7.85 -3.48
C LYS A 110 -16.51 -9.24 -3.94
N CYS A 111 -15.54 -9.87 -3.28
CA CYS A 111 -15.09 -11.22 -3.62
C CYS A 111 -15.15 -12.10 -2.37
N THR A 112 -15.72 -13.28 -2.53
CA THR A 112 -15.99 -14.24 -1.45
C THR A 112 -14.89 -15.29 -1.29
N SER A 113 -14.03 -15.43 -2.31
CA SER A 113 -12.95 -16.41 -2.33
C SER A 113 -11.66 -15.86 -2.92
N GLU A 114 -10.54 -16.50 -2.57
CA GLU A 114 -9.22 -16.22 -3.14
C GLU A 114 -9.20 -16.47 -4.65
N PHE A 115 -9.82 -17.56 -5.11
CA PHE A 115 -9.91 -17.90 -6.53
C PHE A 115 -10.68 -16.85 -7.33
N GLU A 116 -11.82 -16.38 -6.83
CA GLU A 116 -12.61 -15.32 -7.45
C GLU A 116 -11.79 -14.03 -7.58
N THR A 117 -11.13 -13.64 -6.49
CA THR A 117 -10.28 -12.44 -6.47
C THR A 117 -9.13 -12.55 -7.47
N HIS A 118 -8.43 -13.68 -7.49
CA HIS A 118 -7.36 -13.94 -8.45
C HIS A 118 -7.87 -13.84 -9.89
N THR A 119 -9.04 -14.41 -10.18
CA THR A 119 -9.66 -14.35 -11.51
C THR A 119 -9.98 -12.93 -11.93
N VAL A 120 -10.54 -12.12 -11.02
CA VAL A 120 -10.85 -10.70 -11.30
C VAL A 120 -9.59 -9.89 -11.52
N ILE A 121 -8.56 -10.06 -10.68
CA ILE A 121 -7.26 -9.40 -10.85
C ILE A 121 -6.65 -9.76 -12.21
N GLN A 122 -6.56 -11.06 -12.53
CA GLN A 122 -6.03 -11.54 -13.82
C GLN A 122 -6.83 -11.02 -15.02
N GLN A 123 -8.15 -10.95 -14.91
CA GLN A 123 -8.99 -10.39 -15.96
C GLN A 123 -8.69 -8.91 -16.20
N HIS A 124 -8.52 -8.12 -15.13
CA HIS A 124 -8.14 -6.72 -15.26
C HIS A 124 -6.73 -6.54 -15.82
N LEU A 125 -5.75 -7.35 -15.40
CA LEU A 125 -4.39 -7.30 -15.92
C LEU A 125 -4.35 -7.60 -17.42
N ARG A 126 -5.03 -8.66 -17.86
CA ARG A 126 -5.16 -8.99 -19.30
C ARG A 126 -5.80 -7.86 -20.10
N ARG A 127 -6.88 -7.27 -19.58
CA ARG A 127 -7.55 -6.14 -20.25
C ARG A 127 -6.67 -4.88 -20.30
N ALA A 128 -5.92 -4.61 -19.24
CA ALA A 128 -4.95 -3.51 -19.20
C ALA A 128 -3.81 -3.71 -20.22
N ALA A 129 -3.36 -4.95 -20.41
CA ALA A 129 -2.34 -5.28 -21.40
C ALA A 129 -2.82 -5.11 -22.86
N MET A 130 -4.11 -5.36 -23.11
CA MET A 130 -4.74 -5.18 -24.43
C MET A 130 -5.13 -3.73 -24.75
N HIS A 131 -5.05 -2.83 -23.77
CA HIS A 131 -5.37 -1.40 -23.94
C HIS A 131 -4.14 -0.61 -24.38
N ALA A 132 -4.32 0.58 -24.94
CA ALA A 132 -3.22 1.42 -25.42
C ALA A 132 -2.23 1.78 -24.29
N SER A 133 -2.73 1.93 -23.06
CA SER A 133 -1.92 2.11 -21.86
C SER A 133 -2.64 1.48 -20.64
N PRO A 134 -1.93 0.73 -19.78
CA PRO A 134 -2.50 0.22 -18.52
C PRO A 134 -3.08 1.32 -17.62
N SER A 135 -2.46 2.50 -17.58
CA SER A 135 -2.95 3.63 -16.78
C SER A 135 -4.25 4.21 -17.34
N ALA A 136 -4.39 4.28 -18.66
CA ALA A 136 -5.62 4.74 -19.31
C ALA A 136 -6.77 3.76 -19.05
N TYR A 137 -6.52 2.46 -19.19
CA TYR A 137 -7.49 1.41 -18.86
C TYR A 137 -7.99 1.51 -17.42
N ILE A 138 -7.06 1.61 -16.46
CA ILE A 138 -7.40 1.64 -15.04
C ILE A 138 -8.19 2.90 -14.69
N LEU A 139 -7.79 4.06 -15.21
CA LEU A 139 -8.51 5.31 -15.00
C LEU A 139 -9.92 5.25 -15.60
N GLU A 140 -10.06 4.68 -16.80
CA GLU A 140 -11.35 4.49 -17.47
C GLU A 140 -12.28 3.58 -16.66
N GLU A 141 -11.81 2.42 -16.24
CA GLU A 141 -12.64 1.47 -15.49
C GLU A 141 -12.92 1.92 -14.04
N PHE A 142 -11.98 2.64 -13.41
CA PHE A 142 -12.22 3.34 -12.14
C PHE A 142 -13.30 4.42 -12.32
N SER A 143 -13.26 5.17 -13.42
CA SER A 143 -14.27 6.21 -13.69
C SER A 143 -15.69 5.64 -13.82
N LYS A 144 -15.80 4.39 -14.29
CA LYS A 144 -17.03 3.59 -14.41
C LYS A 144 -17.41 2.85 -13.12
N GLY A 145 -16.61 2.95 -12.05
CA GLY A 145 -16.84 2.25 -10.78
C GLY A 145 -16.60 0.74 -10.82
N LYS A 146 -15.92 0.23 -11.87
CA LYS A 146 -15.64 -1.19 -12.04
C LYS A 146 -14.37 -1.65 -11.34
N ILE A 147 -13.42 -0.74 -11.11
CA ILE A 147 -12.22 -0.97 -10.32
C ILE A 147 -12.33 -0.15 -9.03
N GLY A 148 -11.94 -0.76 -7.91
CA GLY A 148 -11.93 -0.13 -6.61
C GLY A 148 -13.12 -0.50 -5.72
N VAL A 149 -13.02 -0.15 -4.44
CA VAL A 149 -14.12 -0.25 -3.48
C VAL A 149 -15.12 0.87 -3.80
N SER A 150 -16.34 0.50 -4.15
CA SER A 150 -17.45 1.43 -4.34
C SER A 150 -18.39 1.25 -3.17
N ILE A 151 -18.61 2.32 -2.40
CA ILE A 151 -19.65 2.30 -1.38
C ILE A 151 -20.98 2.51 -2.10
N GLU A 152 -21.81 1.47 -2.14
CA GLU A 152 -23.19 1.58 -2.60
C GLU A 152 -24.01 2.32 -1.53
N HIS A 153 -24.21 3.63 -1.71
CA HIS A 153 -25.26 4.32 -0.97
C HIS A 153 -26.58 4.12 -1.72
N SER A 154 -27.49 3.35 -1.11
CA SER A 154 -28.86 3.17 -1.53
C SER A 154 -29.66 4.47 -1.33
N ALA A 155 -29.47 5.43 -2.22
CA ALA A 155 -30.39 6.54 -2.39
C ALA A 155 -30.55 6.83 -3.89
N THR A 156 -31.59 6.24 -4.48
CA THR A 156 -32.27 6.65 -5.71
C THR A 156 -31.37 7.19 -6.84
N GLY A 157 -30.93 6.29 -7.73
CA GLY A 157 -30.24 6.62 -8.99
C GLY A 157 -28.71 6.70 -8.90
N GLY A 158 -28.13 6.08 -7.87
CA GLY A 158 -26.79 6.32 -7.34
C GLY A 158 -25.62 5.99 -8.27
N LYS A 159 -24.80 7.00 -8.57
CA LYS A 159 -23.43 6.80 -9.05
C LYS A 159 -22.59 6.24 -7.90
N ALA A 160 -21.79 5.22 -8.19
CA ALA A 160 -20.73 4.73 -7.32
C ALA A 160 -19.89 5.88 -6.74
N LEU A 161 -19.77 5.95 -5.41
CA LEU A 161 -18.87 6.91 -4.77
C LEU A 161 -17.43 6.54 -5.09
N LYS A 162 -16.69 7.49 -5.64
CA LYS A 162 -15.29 7.31 -5.99
C LYS A 162 -14.43 7.56 -4.76
N VAL A 163 -13.64 6.56 -4.40
CA VAL A 163 -12.67 6.64 -3.31
C VAL A 163 -11.32 7.07 -3.88
N TYR A 164 -10.64 8.00 -3.20
CA TYR A 164 -9.33 8.50 -3.61
C TYR A 164 -8.33 8.40 -2.46
N ASP A 165 -7.07 8.21 -2.83
CA ASP A 165 -5.93 8.17 -1.91
C ASP A 165 -5.01 9.37 -2.15
N ASN A 166 -4.42 9.90 -1.08
CA ASN A 166 -3.42 10.97 -1.16
C ASN A 166 -2.13 10.44 -1.78
N ILE A 167 -1.54 11.20 -2.71
CA ILE A 167 -0.33 10.79 -3.42
C ILE A 167 0.83 10.66 -2.44
N THR A 168 1.13 11.73 -1.70
CA THR A 168 2.27 11.76 -0.80
C THR A 168 2.18 10.66 0.27
N ALA A 169 1.02 10.50 0.90
CA ALA A 169 0.83 9.48 1.92
C ALA A 169 1.04 8.06 1.36
N LYS A 170 0.55 7.79 0.15
CA LYS A 170 0.64 6.47 -0.48
C LYS A 170 2.07 6.14 -0.93
N LEU A 171 2.76 7.09 -1.53
CA LEU A 171 4.17 6.92 -1.92
C LEU A 171 5.09 6.75 -0.71
N GLU A 172 4.91 7.56 0.33
CA GLU A 172 5.71 7.42 1.55
C GLU A 172 5.41 6.11 2.28
N ALA A 173 4.15 5.65 2.32
CA ALA A 173 3.83 4.33 2.87
C ALA A 173 4.59 3.21 2.16
N TRP A 174 4.62 3.22 0.82
CA TRP A 174 5.37 2.22 0.05
C TRP A 174 6.88 2.31 0.23
N ARG A 175 7.41 3.53 0.23
CA ARG A 175 8.84 3.77 0.47
C ARG A 175 9.26 3.23 1.83
N ARG A 176 8.55 3.62 2.91
CA ARG A 176 8.87 3.20 4.28
C ARG A 176 8.72 1.70 4.48
N ALA A 177 7.69 1.09 3.89
CA ALA A 177 7.53 -0.37 3.93
C ALA A 177 8.71 -1.08 3.25
N LEU A 178 9.14 -0.61 2.08
CA LEU A 178 10.28 -1.18 1.37
C LEU A 178 11.59 -0.98 2.14
N GLU A 179 11.84 0.23 2.66
CA GLU A 179 13.00 0.53 3.50
C GLU A 179 13.10 -0.42 4.71
N LEU A 180 11.97 -0.66 5.39
CA LEU A 180 11.92 -1.56 6.54
C LEU A 180 12.21 -3.02 6.13
N VAL A 181 11.62 -3.49 5.03
CA VAL A 181 11.87 -4.84 4.52
C VAL A 181 13.34 -5.02 4.14
N LEU A 182 13.93 -4.04 3.45
CA LEU A 182 15.34 -4.08 3.08
C LEU A 182 16.25 -4.06 4.32
N LEU A 183 15.93 -3.25 5.33
CA LEU A 183 16.65 -3.24 6.59
C LEU A 183 16.67 -4.63 7.24
N VAL A 184 15.50 -5.28 7.32
CA VAL A 184 15.38 -6.62 7.91
C VAL A 184 16.15 -7.66 7.09
N LEU A 185 16.03 -7.63 5.76
CA LEU A 185 16.71 -8.61 4.88
C LEU A 185 18.24 -8.44 4.84
N GLN A 186 18.74 -7.23 5.09
CA GLN A 186 20.17 -6.94 5.17
C GLN A 186 20.78 -7.24 6.54
N THR A 187 19.95 -7.43 7.56
CA THR A 187 20.39 -7.73 8.91
C THR A 187 20.63 -9.23 9.05
N ASP A 188 21.86 -9.63 9.36
CA ASP A 188 22.27 -11.02 9.55
C ASP A 188 22.30 -11.45 11.03
N ALA A 189 22.36 -10.49 11.95
CA ALA A 189 22.30 -10.74 13.39
C ALA A 189 21.64 -9.58 14.16
N GLU A 190 20.87 -9.92 15.18
CA GLU A 190 20.38 -8.99 16.20
C GLU A 190 21.17 -9.20 17.49
N ILE A 191 21.89 -8.17 17.94
CA ILE A 191 22.67 -8.23 19.19
C ILE A 191 21.88 -7.56 20.30
N ILE A 192 21.30 -8.36 21.19
CA ILE A 192 20.61 -7.88 22.38
C ILE A 192 21.62 -7.85 23.53
N THR A 193 22.04 -6.65 23.94
CA THR A 193 22.88 -6.46 25.14
C THR A 193 22.07 -5.80 26.25
N GLY A 194 22.22 -6.31 27.47
CA GLY A 194 21.51 -5.86 28.66
C GLY A 194 21.69 -6.88 29.78
N PRO A 195 21.53 -6.50 31.05
CA PRO A 195 21.54 -7.45 32.16
C PRO A 195 20.52 -8.56 31.89
N LYS A 196 20.86 -9.81 32.24
CA LYS A 196 19.92 -10.93 32.06
C LYS A 196 18.59 -10.58 32.72
N LYS A 197 17.47 -11.06 32.18
CA LYS A 197 16.14 -10.92 32.81
C LYS A 197 16.14 -11.35 34.29
N ASP A 198 17.00 -12.31 34.62
CA ASP A 198 17.21 -12.81 35.99
C ASP A 198 18.08 -11.92 36.90
N GLU A 199 18.82 -10.96 36.33
CA GLU A 199 19.65 -9.99 37.06
C GLU A 199 18.87 -8.70 37.37
N LEU A 200 17.94 -8.29 36.49
CA LEU A 200 17.03 -7.17 36.75
C LEU A 200 16.01 -7.49 37.84
N LEU A 201 15.44 -8.70 37.84
CA LEU A 201 14.52 -9.16 38.90
C LEU A 201 15.20 -9.32 40.28
N LYS A 202 16.54 -9.32 40.33
CA LYS A 202 17.33 -9.35 41.57
C LYS A 202 17.82 -7.97 42.01
N SER A 203 17.64 -6.94 41.18
CA SER A 203 17.95 -5.57 41.55
C SER A 203 16.67 -4.93 42.11
N GLN A 204 16.73 -4.47 43.35
CA GLN A 204 15.58 -3.91 44.07
C GLN A 204 15.10 -2.55 43.51
N ASP A 205 15.73 -2.05 42.44
CA ASP A 205 15.60 -0.68 41.93
C ASP A 205 15.11 -0.56 40.47
N SER A 206 14.77 -1.65 39.77
CA SER A 206 14.43 -1.58 38.32
C SER A 206 12.93 -1.63 38.01
N CYS A 207 12.10 -0.86 38.71
CA CYS A 207 10.65 -0.85 38.49
C CYS A 207 10.17 0.00 37.29
N ASP A 208 11.03 0.83 36.66
CA ASP A 208 10.52 1.94 35.83
C ASP A 208 10.86 1.90 34.32
N PHE A 209 11.41 0.81 33.78
CA PHE A 209 11.71 0.74 32.34
C PHE A 209 11.15 -0.51 31.68
N LEU A 210 9.83 -0.52 31.49
CA LEU A 210 9.14 -1.36 30.52
C LEU A 210 8.39 -0.45 29.55
N PHE A 211 9.04 -0.09 28.45
CA PHE A 211 8.34 0.44 27.27
C PHE A 211 7.99 -0.73 26.36
N LEU A 212 6.69 -0.85 26.07
CA LEU A 212 6.10 -1.67 25.01
C LEU A 212 6.42 -1.09 23.63
#